data_AF-A0A8S0FKG4-F1
#
_entry.id   AF-A0A8S0FKG4-F1
#
_cell.length_a   1.000
_cell.length_b   1.000
_cell.length_c   1.000
_cell.angle_alpha   90.00
_cell.angle_beta   90.00
_cell.angle_gamma   90.00
#
_symmetry.space_group_name_H-M   'P 1'
#
loop_
_entity.id
_entity.type
_entity.pdbx_description
1 polymer ?
#
loop_
_entity_poly.entity_id
_entity_poly.type
_entity_poly.pdbx_seq_one_letter_code
_entity_poly.pdbx_strand_id
1 'polypeptide(L)'
;MMLLGNACFEWQIVRPIENVASQALKVATGERNSVEHLKRSDELGLTLRAVGQLGLMCRWLINDVSSQVSSVRNGSETLAKGTDELNEHTQQTVDNVQQTVATMNQMAASVKQNSATASAADKLSITASNAAVQGGEAMTTVIKTMDDIADSTQRIGTTPLLLR
;
A
#
# COMPACT_ATOMS: atom_id res chain seq x y z
N MET A 1 5.57 -89.90 -6.65
CA MET A 1 6.69 -88.96 -6.87
C MET A 1 6.25 -87.67 -7.57
N MET A 2 5.49 -87.73 -8.68
CA MET A 2 5.10 -86.53 -9.44
C MET A 2 4.17 -85.55 -8.69
N LEU A 3 3.22 -86.06 -7.88
CA LEU A 3 2.31 -85.24 -7.05
C LEU A 3 3.02 -84.51 -5.89
N LEU A 4 4.02 -85.15 -5.26
CA LEU A 4 4.82 -84.54 -4.20
C LEU A 4 5.72 -83.42 -4.73
N GLY A 5 6.27 -83.58 -5.94
CA GLY A 5 7.05 -82.54 -6.61
C GLY A 5 6.21 -81.29 -6.92
N ASN A 6 4.99 -81.48 -7.42
CA ASN A 6 4.07 -80.37 -7.70
C ASN A 6 3.69 -79.61 -6.43
N ALA A 7 3.35 -80.31 -5.35
CA ALA A 7 3.00 -79.67 -4.08
C ALA A 7 4.17 -78.88 -3.45
N CYS A 8 5.41 -79.39 -3.58
CA CYS A 8 6.61 -78.69 -3.13
C CYS A 8 6.84 -77.40 -3.93
N PHE A 9 6.69 -77.46 -5.25
CA PHE A 9 6.87 -76.31 -6.13
C PHE A 9 5.82 -75.22 -5.88
N GLU A 10 4.57 -75.62 -5.67
CA GLU A 10 3.46 -74.72 -5.36
C GLU A 10 3.66 -73.97 -4.03
N TRP A 11 4.16 -74.67 -3.00
CA TRP A 11 4.49 -74.05 -1.71
C TRP A 11 5.76 -73.20 -1.74
N GLN A 12 6.78 -73.62 -2.49
CA GLN A 12 8.09 -72.98 -2.45
C GLN A 12 8.20 -71.79 -3.41
N ILE A 13 7.40 -71.74 -4.48
CA ILE A 13 7.53 -70.71 -5.53
C ILE A 13 6.20 -70.01 -5.82
N VAL A 14 5.10 -70.74 -6.02
CA VAL A 14 3.83 -70.15 -6.47
C VAL A 14 3.22 -69.24 -5.40
N ARG A 15 3.02 -69.76 -4.18
CA ARG A 15 2.49 -68.96 -3.04
C ARG A 15 3.30 -67.68 -2.74
N PRO A 16 4.65 -67.71 -2.66
CA PRO A 16 5.41 -66.50 -2.37
C PRO A 16 5.38 -65.47 -3.51
N ILE A 17 5.31 -65.90 -4.78
CA ILE A 17 5.13 -64.97 -5.91
C ILE A 17 3.76 -64.29 -5.83
N GLU A 18 2.71 -65.04 -5.51
CA GLU A 18 1.36 -64.50 -5.32
C GLU A 18 1.33 -63.44 -4.20
N ASN A 19 2.04 -63.68 -3.10
CA ASN A 19 2.20 -62.71 -2.01
C ASN A 19 2.94 -61.44 -2.44
N VAL A 20 4.03 -61.57 -3.22
CA VAL A 20 4.76 -60.41 -3.78
C VAL A 20 3.86 -59.59 -4.70
N ALA A 21 3.12 -60.25 -5.59
CA ALA A 21 2.20 -59.60 -6.51
C ALA A 21 1.06 -58.87 -5.77
N SER A 22 0.45 -59.52 -4.77
CA SER A 22 -0.58 -58.94 -3.92
C SER A 22 -0.05 -57.72 -3.14
N GLN A 23 1.15 -57.81 -2.58
CA GLN A 23 1.78 -56.69 -1.87
C GLN A 23 2.12 -55.53 -2.81
N ALA A 24 2.61 -55.81 -4.01
CA ALA A 24 2.89 -54.79 -5.02
C ALA A 24 1.61 -54.07 -5.46
N LEU A 25 0.51 -54.82 -5.65
CA LEU A 25 -0.78 -54.25 -5.99
C LEU A 25 -1.31 -53.36 -4.85
N LYS A 26 -1.21 -53.79 -3.60
CA LYS A 26 -1.58 -52.98 -2.41
C LYS A 26 -0.78 -51.67 -2.32
N VAL A 27 0.52 -51.73 -2.63
CA VAL A 27 1.38 -50.53 -2.70
C VAL A 27 0.92 -49.61 -3.84
N ALA A 28 0.59 -50.17 -5.01
CA ALA A 28 0.12 -49.41 -6.15
C ALA A 28 -1.26 -48.75 -5.92
N THR A 29 -2.14 -49.40 -5.16
CA THR A 29 -3.47 -48.85 -4.81
C THR A 29 -3.41 -47.88 -3.62
N GLY A 30 -2.26 -47.75 -2.95
CA GLY A 30 -2.11 -46.94 -1.75
C GLY A 30 -2.82 -47.54 -0.53
N GLU A 31 -3.22 -48.81 -0.59
CA GLU A 31 -3.84 -49.48 0.55
C GLU A 31 -2.85 -49.58 1.72
N ARG A 32 -3.34 -49.21 2.90
CA ARG A 32 -2.58 -49.23 4.14
C ARG A 32 -2.33 -50.69 4.55
N ASN A 33 -1.21 -51.26 4.14
CA ASN A 33 -0.86 -52.63 4.53
C ASN A 33 0.51 -52.77 5.20
N SER A 34 0.50 -53.56 6.28
CA SER A 34 1.65 -54.08 6.99
C SER A 34 2.49 -54.90 6.03
N VAL A 35 3.78 -54.57 5.91
CA VAL A 35 4.72 -55.40 5.16
C VAL A 35 4.74 -56.76 5.83
N GLU A 36 4.19 -57.78 5.17
CA GLU A 36 4.26 -59.15 5.66
C GLU A 36 5.72 -59.59 5.60
N HIS A 37 6.34 -59.82 6.76
CA HIS A 37 7.75 -60.17 6.84
C HIS A 37 7.91 -61.68 6.58
N LEU A 38 8.19 -62.07 5.34
CA LEU A 38 8.70 -63.41 5.08
C LEU A 38 10.14 -63.52 5.61
N LYS A 39 10.40 -64.50 6.49
CA LYS A 39 11.75 -64.92 6.89
C LYS A 39 12.39 -65.76 5.76
N ARG A 40 12.70 -65.12 4.64
CA ARG A 40 13.29 -65.76 3.46
C ARG A 40 14.40 -64.88 2.91
N SER A 41 15.54 -65.48 2.58
CA SER A 41 16.81 -64.77 2.27
C SER A 41 17.22 -64.87 0.80
N ASP A 42 16.32 -65.27 -0.10
CA ASP A 42 16.58 -65.40 -1.52
C ASP A 42 15.99 -64.23 -2.34
N GLU A 43 16.03 -64.33 -3.66
CA GLU A 43 15.61 -63.29 -4.60
C GLU A 43 14.13 -62.89 -4.41
N LEU A 44 13.25 -63.83 -4.02
CA LEU A 44 11.86 -63.50 -3.72
C LEU A 44 11.74 -62.72 -2.41
N GLY A 45 12.57 -63.05 -1.41
CA GLY A 45 12.67 -62.26 -0.17
C GLY A 45 13.19 -60.84 -0.41
N LEU A 46 14.19 -60.69 -1.29
CA LEU A 46 14.75 -59.38 -1.67
C LEU A 46 13.74 -58.52 -2.42
N THR A 47 13.03 -59.08 -3.41
CA THR A 47 12.01 -58.36 -4.18
C THR A 47 10.83 -57.94 -3.31
N LEU A 48 10.33 -58.82 -2.42
CA LEU A 48 9.28 -58.45 -1.47
C LEU A 48 9.70 -57.28 -0.57
N ARG A 49 10.95 -57.29 -0.07
CA ARG A 49 11.49 -56.21 0.76
C ARG A 49 11.59 -54.89 -0.01
N ALA A 50 12.04 -54.93 -1.26
CA ALA A 50 12.10 -53.75 -2.12
C ALA A 50 10.71 -53.15 -2.39
N VAL A 51 9.70 -53.99 -2.67
CA VAL A 51 8.30 -53.55 -2.81
C VAL A 51 7.77 -52.94 -1.51
N GLY A 52 8.07 -53.55 -0.37
CA GLY A 52 7.73 -53.00 0.95
C GLY A 52 8.36 -51.63 1.19
N GLN A 53 9.64 -51.46 0.85
CA GLN A 53 10.34 -50.19 0.96
C GLN A 53 9.76 -49.12 0.03
N LEU A 54 9.40 -49.47 -1.21
CA LEU A 54 8.71 -48.56 -2.14
C LEU A 54 7.36 -48.10 -1.57
N GLY A 55 6.59 -48.99 -0.96
CA GLY A 55 5.34 -48.64 -0.30
C GLY A 55 5.53 -47.66 0.85
N LEU A 56 6.57 -47.84 1.67
CA LEU A 56 6.91 -46.91 2.74
C LEU A 56 7.32 -45.53 2.20
N MET A 57 8.15 -45.48 1.15
CA MET A 57 8.58 -44.22 0.54
C MET A 57 7.42 -43.47 -0.14
N CYS A 58 6.54 -44.18 -0.85
CA CYS A 58 5.35 -43.58 -1.46
C CYS A 58 4.44 -42.98 -0.39
N ARG A 59 4.24 -43.69 0.74
CA ARG A 59 3.45 -43.15 1.85
C ARG A 59 4.09 -41.93 2.50
N TRP A 60 5.40 -41.94 2.68
CA TRP A 60 6.12 -40.77 3.17
C TRP A 60 5.92 -39.58 2.24
N LEU A 61 6.09 -39.77 0.93
CA LEU A 61 5.92 -38.72 -0.07
C LEU A 61 4.49 -38.17 -0.09
N ILE A 62 3.46 -39.03 -0.01
CA ILE A 62 2.06 -38.58 0.06
C ILE A 62 1.80 -37.75 1.32
N ASN A 63 2.30 -38.18 2.48
CA ASN A 63 2.17 -37.41 3.72
C ASN A 63 2.90 -36.07 3.64
N ASP A 64 4.11 -36.06 3.08
CA ASP A 64 4.90 -34.85 2.89
C ASP A 64 4.18 -33.86 1.97
N VAL A 65 3.70 -34.32 0.81
CA VAL A 65 2.91 -33.50 -0.12
C VAL A 65 1.63 -32.99 0.54
N SER A 66 0.92 -33.83 1.30
CA SER A 66 -0.29 -33.41 2.03
C SER A 66 0.01 -32.31 3.05
N SER A 67 1.14 -32.41 3.76
CA SER A 67 1.60 -31.40 4.71
C SER A 67 1.97 -30.09 4.00
N GLN A 68 2.66 -30.17 2.86
CA GLN A 68 2.98 -29.01 2.04
C GLN A 68 1.72 -28.32 1.50
N VAL A 69 0.73 -29.08 1.02
CA VAL A 69 -0.56 -28.52 0.57
C VAL A 69 -1.30 -27.83 1.71
N SER A 70 -1.30 -28.41 2.91
CA SER A 70 -1.86 -27.75 4.10
C SER A 70 -1.14 -26.43 4.42
N SER A 71 0.18 -26.41 4.28
CA SER A 71 0.99 -25.22 4.52
C SER A 71 0.71 -24.12 3.49
N VAL A 72 0.61 -24.48 2.20
CA VAL A 72 0.22 -23.56 1.12
C VAL A 72 -1.19 -23.02 1.33
N ARG A 73 -2.14 -23.85 1.76
CA ARG A 73 -3.50 -23.42 2.09
C ARG A 73 -3.49 -22.38 3.21
N ASN A 74 -2.79 -22.65 4.30
CA ASN A 74 -2.67 -21.70 5.42
C ASN A 74 -1.99 -20.39 5.00
N GLY A 75 -0.95 -20.46 4.17
CA GLY A 75 -0.30 -19.29 3.59
C GLY A 75 -1.25 -18.47 2.70
N SER A 76 -2.09 -19.14 1.91
CA SER A 76 -3.08 -18.49 1.05
C SER A 76 -4.19 -17.82 1.86
N GLU A 77 -4.68 -18.45 2.93
CA GLU A 77 -5.64 -17.85 3.86
C GLU A 77 -5.06 -16.63 4.59
N THR A 78 -3.77 -16.68 4.94
CA THR A 78 -3.05 -15.54 5.53
C THR A 78 -2.89 -14.40 4.52
N LEU A 79 -2.55 -14.72 3.26
CA LEU A 79 -2.44 -13.73 2.19
C LEU A 79 -3.79 -13.06 1.89
N ALA A 80 -4.88 -13.84 1.88
CA ALA A 80 -6.23 -13.30 1.69
C ALA A 80 -6.56 -12.29 2.79
N LYS A 81 -6.33 -12.64 4.07
CA LYS A 81 -6.54 -11.72 5.19
C LYS A 81 -5.66 -10.46 5.09
N GLY A 82 -4.39 -10.62 4.72
CA GLY A 82 -3.49 -9.48 4.51
C GLY A 82 -3.90 -8.59 3.34
N THR A 83 -4.55 -9.16 2.32
CA THR A 83 -5.09 -8.39 1.19
C THR A 83 -6.28 -7.54 1.62
N ASP A 84 -7.16 -8.07 2.47
CA ASP A 84 -8.29 -7.31 3.03
C ASP A 84 -7.80 -6.13 3.89
N GLU A 85 -6.82 -6.36 4.77
CA GLU A 85 -6.20 -5.31 5.61
C GLU A 85 -5.48 -4.25 4.75
N LEU A 86 -4.74 -4.68 3.72
CA LEU A 86 -4.09 -3.75 2.80
C LEU A 86 -5.12 -2.91 2.02
N ASN A 87 -6.25 -3.50 1.64
CA ASN A 87 -7.33 -2.80 0.95
C ASN A 87 -7.98 -1.75 1.88
N GLU A 88 -8.20 -2.08 3.15
CA GLU A 88 -8.68 -1.14 4.16
C GLU A 88 -7.72 0.04 4.35
N HIS A 89 -6.41 -0.24 4.51
CA HIS A 89 -5.40 0.81 4.64
C HIS A 89 -5.26 1.67 3.37
N THR A 90 -5.42 1.05 2.20
CA THR A 90 -5.44 1.77 0.91
C THR A 90 -6.65 2.69 0.82
N GLN A 91 -7.84 2.22 1.21
CA GLN A 91 -9.05 3.04 1.25
C GLN A 91 -8.87 4.23 2.20
N GLN A 92 -8.33 3.99 3.39
CA GLN A 92 -8.05 5.06 4.36
C GLN A 92 -7.00 6.05 3.85
N THR A 93 -6.00 5.58 3.12
CA THR A 93 -5.01 6.44 2.45
C THR A 93 -5.66 7.30 1.38
N VAL A 94 -6.55 6.74 0.56
CA VAL A 94 -7.31 7.48 -0.45
C VAL A 94 -8.16 8.56 0.21
N ASP A 95 -8.85 8.25 1.31
CA ASP A 95 -9.67 9.22 2.04
C ASP A 95 -8.82 10.36 2.60
N ASN A 96 -7.64 10.06 3.15
CA ASN A 96 -6.67 11.07 3.62
C ASN A 96 -6.16 11.95 2.47
N VAL A 97 -5.89 11.37 1.30
CA VAL A 97 -5.48 12.13 0.11
C VAL A 97 -6.62 13.02 -0.37
N GLN A 98 -7.87 12.55 -0.37
CA GLN A 98 -9.03 13.37 -0.71
C GLN A 98 -9.21 14.54 0.26
N GLN A 99 -9.08 14.30 1.58
CA GLN A 99 -9.09 15.35 2.61
C GLN A 99 -7.98 16.38 2.38
N THR A 100 -6.78 15.91 2.00
CA THR A 100 -5.64 16.79 1.68
C THR A 100 -5.94 17.64 0.45
N VAL A 101 -6.48 17.06 -0.61
CA VAL A 101 -6.89 17.79 -1.82
C VAL A 101 -7.97 18.83 -1.51
N ALA A 102 -8.98 18.47 -0.69
CA ALA A 102 -10.01 19.41 -0.26
C ALA A 102 -9.40 20.59 0.53
N THR A 103 -8.47 20.30 1.44
CA THR A 103 -7.75 21.32 2.21
C THR A 103 -6.89 22.20 1.30
N MET A 104 -6.21 21.62 0.30
CA MET A 104 -5.45 22.37 -0.69
C MET A 104 -6.34 23.28 -1.56
N ASN A 105 -7.54 22.82 -1.94
CA ASN A 105 -8.51 23.65 -2.66
C ASN A 105 -8.98 24.83 -1.81
N GLN A 106 -9.27 24.61 -0.52
CA GLN A 106 -9.61 25.67 0.40
C GLN A 106 -8.45 26.67 0.58
N MET A 107 -7.21 26.17 0.70
CA MET A 107 -6.02 27.00 0.79
C MET A 107 -5.83 27.85 -0.48
N ALA A 108 -5.98 27.26 -1.67
CA ALA A 108 -5.90 27.96 -2.94
C ALA A 108 -6.97 29.07 -3.05
N ALA A 109 -8.20 28.81 -2.59
CA ALA A 109 -9.25 29.81 -2.52
C ALA A 109 -8.87 30.97 -1.59
N SER A 110 -8.36 30.67 -0.39
CA SER A 110 -7.88 31.68 0.57
C SER A 110 -6.72 32.50 0.02
N VAL A 111 -5.77 31.88 -0.68
CA VAL A 111 -4.66 32.58 -1.34
C VAL A 111 -5.16 33.52 -2.44
N LYS A 112 -6.12 33.07 -3.26
CA LYS A 112 -6.75 33.90 -4.29
C LYS A 112 -7.48 35.10 -3.67
N GLN A 113 -8.21 34.89 -2.58
CA GLN A 113 -8.90 35.95 -1.84
C GLN A 113 -7.89 36.95 -1.25
N ASN A 114 -6.82 36.48 -0.62
CA ASN A 114 -5.78 37.34 -0.06
C ASN A 114 -5.08 38.18 -1.14
N SER A 115 -4.80 37.59 -2.31
CA SER A 115 -4.24 38.32 -3.45
C SER A 115 -5.19 39.43 -3.95
N ALA A 116 -6.49 39.14 -4.06
CA ALA A 116 -7.49 40.13 -4.43
C ALA A 116 -7.58 41.26 -3.39
N THR A 117 -7.59 40.93 -2.10
CA THR A 117 -7.58 41.90 -1.00
C THR A 117 -6.33 42.78 -1.03
N ALA A 118 -5.15 42.20 -1.25
CA ALA A 118 -3.90 42.95 -1.37
C ALA A 118 -3.94 43.92 -2.56
N SER A 119 -4.46 43.49 -3.71
CA SER A 119 -4.63 44.37 -4.87
C SER A 119 -5.64 45.50 -4.63
N ALA A 120 -6.72 45.22 -3.89
CA ALA A 120 -7.68 46.26 -3.49
C ALA A 120 -7.06 47.27 -2.51
N ALA A 121 -6.29 46.80 -1.53
CA ALA A 121 -5.57 47.65 -0.57
C ALA A 121 -4.52 48.53 -1.26
N ASP A 122 -3.80 48.00 -2.25
CA ASP A 122 -2.85 48.74 -3.08
C ASP A 122 -3.54 49.89 -3.84
N LYS A 123 -4.66 49.61 -4.52
CA LYS A 123 -5.47 50.64 -5.19
C LYS A 123 -5.99 51.71 -4.23
N LEU A 124 -6.41 51.31 -3.03
CA LEU A 124 -6.87 52.25 -2.02
C LEU A 124 -5.72 53.13 -1.53
N SER A 125 -4.52 52.56 -1.35
CA SER A 125 -3.31 53.28 -0.92
C SER A 125 -2.87 54.31 -1.96
N ILE A 126 -2.91 53.95 -3.26
CA ILE A 126 -2.66 54.87 -4.37
C ILE A 126 -3.68 56.02 -4.36
N THR A 127 -4.96 55.70 -4.17
CA THR A 127 -6.02 56.72 -4.11
C THR A 127 -5.82 57.68 -2.94
N ALA A 128 -5.51 57.17 -1.76
CA ALA A 128 -5.22 57.97 -0.57
C ALA A 128 -3.96 58.84 -0.75
N SER A 129 -2.92 58.31 -1.39
CA SER A 129 -1.71 59.06 -1.71
C SER A 129 -2.01 60.21 -2.68
N ASN A 130 -2.78 59.96 -3.75
CA ASN A 130 -3.21 61.00 -4.68
C ASN A 130 -4.04 62.10 -3.99
N ALA A 131 -4.96 61.72 -3.10
CA ALA A 131 -5.73 62.68 -2.32
C ALA A 131 -4.84 63.52 -1.39
N ALA A 132 -3.82 62.93 -0.77
CA ALA A 132 -2.85 63.66 0.04
C ALA A 132 -2.01 64.64 -0.81
N VAL A 133 -1.62 64.27 -2.03
CA VAL A 133 -0.92 65.18 -2.97
C VAL A 133 -1.79 66.38 -3.31
N GLN A 134 -3.05 66.17 -3.70
CA GLN A 134 -4.01 67.25 -3.99
C GLN A 134 -4.25 68.14 -2.76
N GLY A 135 -4.37 67.55 -1.57
CA GLY A 135 -4.47 68.30 -0.31
C GLY A 135 -3.23 69.15 -0.02
N GLY A 136 -2.04 68.64 -0.35
CA GLY A 136 -0.78 69.38 -0.28
C GLY A 136 -0.77 70.60 -1.19
N GLU A 137 -1.16 70.44 -2.46
CA GLU A 137 -1.28 71.55 -3.43
C GLU A 137 -2.26 72.63 -2.96
N ALA A 138 -3.40 72.22 -2.39
CA ALA A 138 -4.37 73.14 -1.81
C ALA A 138 -3.77 73.93 -0.63
N MET A 139 -3.02 73.28 0.27
CA MET A 139 -2.33 73.96 1.36
C MET A 139 -1.24 74.92 0.88
N THR A 140 -0.48 74.57 -0.16
CA THR A 140 0.47 75.50 -0.79
C THR A 140 -0.24 76.76 -1.31
N THR A 141 -1.43 76.61 -1.89
CA THR A 141 -2.24 77.74 -2.36
C THR A 141 -2.71 78.62 -1.19
N VAL A 142 -3.11 78.02 -0.06
CA VAL A 142 -3.48 78.75 1.16
C VAL A 142 -2.30 79.51 1.74
N ILE A 143 -1.11 78.90 1.81
CA ILE A 143 0.12 79.56 2.29
C ILE A 143 0.46 80.76 1.41
N LYS A 144 0.42 80.60 0.08
CA LYS A 144 0.66 81.71 -0.85
C LYS A 144 -0.32 82.86 -0.65
N THR A 145 -1.60 82.54 -0.42
CA THR A 145 -2.63 83.55 -0.15
C THR A 145 -2.37 84.27 1.18
N MET A 146 -1.92 83.55 2.22
CA MET A 146 -1.50 84.13 3.49
C MET A 146 -0.29 85.07 3.33
N ASP A 147 0.70 84.70 2.52
CA ASP A 147 1.85 85.56 2.19
C ASP A 147 1.42 86.83 1.45
N ASP A 148 0.55 86.70 0.44
CA ASP A 148 0.00 87.86 -0.30
C ASP A 148 -0.78 88.81 0.64
N ILE A 149 -1.53 88.28 1.61
CA ILE A 149 -2.23 89.07 2.65
C ILE A 149 -1.22 89.78 3.57
N ALA A 150 -0.16 89.09 4.00
CA ALA A 150 0.87 89.66 4.86
C ALA A 150 1.58 90.84 4.15
N ASP A 151 1.97 90.65 2.88
CA ASP A 151 2.59 91.69 2.05
C ASP A 151 1.64 92.89 1.84
N SER A 152 0.36 92.63 1.55
CA SER A 152 -0.63 93.70 1.41
C SER A 152 -0.81 94.49 2.71
N THR A 153 -0.76 93.83 3.86
CA THR A 153 -0.87 94.48 5.17
C THR A 153 0.35 95.36 5.45
N GLN A 154 1.56 94.90 5.09
CA GLN A 154 2.78 95.70 5.22
C GLN A 154 2.77 96.94 4.30
N ARG A 155 2.23 96.83 3.08
CA ARG A 155 2.05 97.99 2.17
C ARG A 155 1.09 99.03 2.73
N ILE A 156 0.00 98.62 3.38
CA ILE A 156 -0.94 99.53 4.06
C ILE A 156 -0.27 100.20 5.28
N GLY A 157 0.56 99.46 6.01
CA GLY A 157 1.34 100.02 7.12
C GLY A 157 2.44 100.99 6.68
N THR A 158 2.91 100.90 5.43
CA THR A 158 4.00 101.72 4.88
C THR A 158 3.53 102.89 4.02
N THR A 159 2.22 103.10 3.83
CA THR A 159 1.72 104.39 3.34
C THR A 159 2.11 105.48 4.34
N PRO A 160 3.04 106.40 4.01
CA PRO A 160 3.35 107.49 4.90
C PRO A 160 2.10 108.35 5.02
N LEU A 161 1.76 108.72 6.25
CA LEU A 161 0.74 109.69 6.60
C LEU A 161 1.10 111.04 5.94
N LEU A 162 0.80 111.20 4.65
CA LEU A 162 0.76 112.48 3.96
C LEU A 162 -0.61 113.11 4.18
N LEU A 163 -0.90 113.44 5.44
CA LEU A 163 -1.88 114.47 5.77
C LEU A 163 -1.66 115.00 7.18
N ARG A 164 -1.00 116.17 7.19
CA ARG A 164 -0.95 117.23 8.20
C ARG A 164 0.21 117.23 9.20
#